data_AF-A0A2T2UMS0-F1
#
_entry.id   AF-A0A2T2UMS0-F1
#
_cell.length_a   1.000
_cell.length_b   1.000
_cell.length_c   1.000
_cell.angle_alpha   90.00
_cell.angle_beta   90.00
_cell.angle_gamma   90.00
#
_symmetry.space_group_name_H-M   'P 1'
#
loop_
_entity.id
_entity.type
_entity.pdbx_description
1 polymer ?
#
loop_
_entity_poly.entity_id
_entity_poly.type
_entity_poly.pdbx_seq_one_letter_code
_entity_poly.pdbx_strand_id
1 'polypeptide(L)'
;MPAPRPTGPRKAVAVHCPPACLSLTPLTLTTYSSDCTVSIHLLPFLNRSLIVLTTSVLAIGLLAACGSGNSSDSEAENDVAYQVGDPVSDSTAAVVVSSEYGTDTLSAQNYRRQMKMAARRSSSQRTDDQMQETQRKLIRGFARQHVLRGEAKAQNIEADTAQVSARLNKLRQRYKSEKQFRAQLARNNLTVDSVRSMLADRLRQQTLQQQMAENYDEPSAGEVESYSEENRRIRAQHILLKVGENAPQTEVDSAREAAEALVDSAQMADVEFAELARRHSQGPSAQKGGDLGFFTRDKMVDEFAEAAYALSDSGDVAS
;
A
#
# COMPACT_ATOMS: atom_id res chain seq x y z
N MET A 1 -8.95 -34.62 6.11
CA MET A 1 -7.87 -34.13 7.00
C MET A 1 -6.84 -33.45 6.12
N PRO A 2 -6.58 -32.13 6.26
CA PRO A 2 -5.51 -31.50 5.51
C PRO A 2 -4.17 -31.97 6.07
N ALA A 3 -3.22 -32.32 5.20
CA ALA A 3 -1.87 -32.71 5.58
C ALA A 3 -1.20 -31.61 6.41
N PRO A 4 -0.32 -31.95 7.37
CA PRO A 4 0.45 -30.95 8.10
C PRO A 4 1.27 -30.11 7.12
N ARG A 5 1.05 -28.79 7.12
CA ARG A 5 1.86 -27.87 6.31
C ARG A 5 3.30 -27.89 6.85
N PRO A 6 4.31 -28.07 6.02
CA PRO A 6 5.69 -28.08 6.48
C PRO A 6 6.07 -26.67 6.97
N THR A 7 6.72 -26.59 8.14
CA THR A 7 6.88 -25.37 8.95
C THR A 7 8.24 -24.69 8.79
N GLY A 8 9.10 -25.19 7.89
CA GLY A 8 10.44 -24.67 7.64
C GLY A 8 10.52 -23.70 6.45
N PRO A 9 11.53 -22.81 6.40
CA PRO A 9 11.76 -21.95 5.24
C PRO A 9 12.17 -22.79 4.01
N ARG A 10 11.78 -22.33 2.84
CA ARG A 10 12.29 -22.82 1.54
C ARG A 10 13.68 -22.23 1.27
N LYS A 11 14.51 -22.88 0.47
CA LYS A 11 15.90 -22.46 0.21
C LYS A 11 16.08 -22.19 -1.29
N ALA A 12 16.78 -21.13 -1.66
CA ALA A 12 17.07 -20.83 -3.06
C ALA A 12 18.45 -20.17 -3.23
N VAL A 13 19.21 -20.61 -4.23
CA VAL A 13 20.46 -19.96 -4.63
C VAL A 13 20.17 -19.17 -5.92
N ALA A 14 20.53 -17.89 -5.96
CA ALA A 14 20.25 -17.03 -7.11
C ALA A 14 21.51 -16.32 -7.59
N VAL A 15 21.72 -16.36 -8.91
CA VAL A 15 22.72 -15.54 -9.61
C VAL A 15 21.97 -14.42 -10.30
N HIS A 16 22.20 -13.17 -9.90
CA HIS A 16 21.55 -12.02 -10.52
C HIS A 16 22.50 -11.38 -11.54
N CYS A 17 22.12 -11.45 -12.82
CA CYS A 17 22.74 -10.74 -13.92
C CYS A 17 21.77 -9.64 -14.39
N PRO A 18 22.16 -8.35 -14.40
CA PRO A 18 21.27 -7.28 -14.87
C PRO A 18 20.97 -7.40 -16.38
N PRO A 19 19.79 -6.97 -16.85
CA PRO A 19 19.44 -7.07 -18.27
C PRO A 19 20.28 -6.13 -19.14
N ALA A 20 20.99 -6.69 -20.11
CA ALA A 20 21.72 -5.94 -21.13
C ALA A 20 20.74 -5.16 -22.03
N CYS A 21 20.66 -3.84 -21.85
CA CYS A 21 20.01 -2.95 -22.81
C CYS A 21 20.85 -2.85 -24.09
N LEU A 22 20.45 -3.59 -25.12
CA LEU A 22 20.87 -3.35 -26.50
C LEU A 22 20.44 -1.94 -26.91
N SER A 23 21.42 -1.03 -26.93
CA SER A 23 21.26 0.34 -27.41
C SER A 23 21.06 0.36 -28.93
N LEU A 24 19.86 0.70 -29.38
CA LEU A 24 19.63 1.30 -30.69
C LEU A 24 19.18 2.74 -30.49
N THR A 25 20.01 3.65 -31.00
CA THR A 25 19.90 5.11 -30.99
C THR A 25 18.80 5.63 -31.94
N PRO A 26 18.47 6.93 -31.87
CA PRO A 26 17.09 7.43 -31.96
C PRO A 26 16.72 8.02 -33.33
N LEU A 27 15.41 8.17 -33.58
CA LEU A 27 14.88 9.07 -34.59
C LEU A 27 13.81 10.01 -34.02
N THR A 28 13.84 11.22 -34.55
CA THR A 28 13.37 12.53 -34.09
C THR A 28 11.95 12.94 -34.52
N LEU A 29 11.33 13.83 -33.70
CA LEU A 29 10.40 14.94 -34.05
C LEU A 29 9.01 14.53 -34.64
N THR A 30 7.84 15.19 -34.45
CA THR A 30 7.46 16.57 -34.09
C THR A 30 5.93 16.67 -33.86
N THR A 31 5.50 17.53 -32.92
CA THR A 31 4.30 18.44 -32.89
C THR A 31 2.84 17.98 -33.10
N TYR A 32 2.03 18.23 -32.05
CA TYR A 32 0.82 19.08 -31.94
C TYR A 32 -0.35 18.99 -32.97
N SER A 33 -1.57 18.67 -32.50
CA SER A 33 -2.80 19.44 -32.77
C SER A 33 -4.03 18.87 -32.02
N SER A 34 -4.82 19.79 -31.49
CA SER A 34 -6.17 19.65 -30.91
C SER A 34 -7.22 19.28 -31.97
N ASP A 35 -8.22 18.46 -31.60
CA ASP A 35 -9.66 18.78 -31.73
C ASP A 35 -10.56 17.60 -31.30
N CYS A 36 -11.67 17.96 -30.63
CA CYS A 36 -12.63 17.11 -29.93
C CYS A 36 -13.63 16.38 -30.85
N THR A 37 -14.02 15.15 -30.51
CA THR A 37 -15.40 14.74 -30.11
C THR A 37 -15.52 13.21 -30.11
N VAL A 38 -15.92 12.61 -28.99
CA VAL A 38 -16.45 11.23 -28.96
C VAL A 38 -17.71 11.21 -28.10
N SER A 39 -18.85 10.97 -28.74
CA SER A 39 -20.14 10.70 -28.10
C SER A 39 -20.08 9.36 -27.36
N ILE A 40 -20.43 9.35 -26.08
CA ILE A 40 -20.51 8.12 -25.27
C ILE A 40 -21.96 7.68 -25.19
N HIS A 41 -22.24 6.49 -25.74
CA HIS A 41 -23.47 5.74 -25.51
C HIS A 41 -23.49 5.20 -24.07
N LEU A 42 -24.58 5.46 -23.33
CA LEU A 42 -24.87 4.80 -22.06
C LEU A 42 -25.18 3.31 -22.29
N LEU A 43 -24.51 2.43 -21.55
CA LEU A 43 -24.99 1.10 -21.22
C LEU A 43 -24.96 0.90 -19.69
N PRO A 44 -25.91 0.13 -19.13
CA PRO A 44 -26.23 0.14 -17.71
C PRO A 44 -25.25 -0.66 -16.85
N PHE A 45 -25.05 -0.15 -15.65
CA PHE A 45 -24.30 -0.74 -14.54
C PHE A 45 -24.72 -2.19 -14.24
N LEU A 46 -23.76 -3.10 -14.38
CA LEU A 46 -23.66 -4.36 -13.63
C LEU A 46 -22.17 -4.71 -13.65
N ASN A 47 -21.42 -4.35 -12.60
CA ASN A 47 -20.24 -5.14 -12.30
C ASN A 47 -19.92 -5.17 -10.80
N ARG A 48 -19.70 -6.40 -10.35
CA ARG A 48 -19.28 -6.82 -9.02
C ARG A 48 -17.85 -6.35 -8.80
N SER A 49 -17.54 -5.76 -7.64
CA SER A 49 -16.18 -5.87 -7.12
C SER A 49 -16.17 -5.81 -5.59
N LEU A 50 -15.48 -6.80 -5.02
CA LEU A 50 -15.12 -6.95 -3.61
C LEU A 50 -14.65 -5.63 -2.98
N ILE A 51 -15.21 -5.30 -1.82
CA ILE A 51 -14.69 -4.26 -0.93
C ILE A 51 -13.94 -4.95 0.21
N VAL A 52 -12.61 -4.82 0.21
CA VAL A 52 -11.73 -5.33 1.28
C VAL A 52 -11.87 -4.44 2.52
N LEU A 53 -12.50 -4.97 3.57
CA LEU A 53 -12.61 -4.37 4.90
C LEU A 53 -11.28 -4.46 5.65
N THR A 54 -10.41 -3.44 5.52
CA THR A 54 -9.21 -3.34 6.37
C THR A 54 -9.58 -2.77 7.74
N THR A 55 -9.78 -3.64 8.73
CA THR A 55 -9.86 -3.26 10.14
C THR A 55 -8.47 -2.91 10.66
N SER A 56 -8.11 -1.63 10.60
CA SER A 56 -6.85 -1.13 11.17
C SER A 56 -6.92 -1.08 12.71
N VAL A 57 -6.51 -2.17 13.35
CA VAL A 57 -6.12 -2.17 14.77
C VAL A 57 -4.76 -1.50 14.89
N LEU A 58 -4.74 -0.41 15.67
CA LEU A 58 -3.57 0.37 16.00
C LEU A 58 -2.59 -0.46 16.86
N ALA A 59 -1.53 -0.97 16.26
CA ALA A 59 -0.37 -1.51 16.99
C ALA A 59 0.87 -0.67 16.70
N ILE A 60 1.44 -0.12 17.77
CA ILE A 60 2.70 0.63 17.79
C ILE A 60 3.84 -0.40 17.69
N GLY A 61 4.70 -0.25 16.69
CA GLY A 61 5.94 -1.02 16.59
C GLY A 61 6.90 -0.36 15.61
N LEU A 62 8.01 0.18 16.14
CA LEU A 62 9.17 0.55 15.34
C LEU A 62 9.66 -0.67 14.56
N LEU A 63 10.05 -0.47 13.30
CA LEU A 63 11.33 -0.93 12.73
C LEU A 63 11.51 -0.34 11.33
N ALA A 64 12.74 0.07 11.06
CA ALA A 64 13.19 0.63 9.79
C ALA A 64 13.47 -0.47 8.77
N ALA A 65 13.19 -0.21 7.49
CA ALA A 65 14.02 -0.64 6.35
C ALA A 65 13.54 0.02 5.05
N CYS A 66 14.50 0.59 4.32
CA CYS A 66 14.35 1.15 2.97
C CYS A 66 14.20 0.04 1.92
N GLY A 67 13.49 0.33 0.83
CA GLY A 67 13.48 -0.52 -0.37
C GLY A 67 12.65 0.12 -1.48
N SER A 68 13.33 0.76 -2.42
CA SER A 68 12.77 1.32 -3.65
C SER A 68 12.53 0.20 -4.66
N GLY A 69 11.34 0.13 -5.22
CA GLY A 69 10.97 -0.79 -6.30
C GLY A 69 9.70 -0.29 -6.96
N ASN A 70 9.86 0.21 -8.18
CA ASN A 70 8.83 0.81 -9.01
C ASN A 70 8.10 -0.32 -9.76
N SER A 71 6.86 -0.64 -9.40
CA SER A 71 5.96 -1.44 -10.23
C SER A 71 4.65 -0.68 -10.39
N SER A 72 4.43 -0.24 -11.62
CA SER A 72 3.22 0.39 -12.11
C SER A 72 2.20 -0.70 -12.43
N ASP A 73 1.46 -1.16 -11.43
CA ASP A 73 0.25 -1.95 -11.65
C ASP A 73 -0.95 -1.11 -11.23
N SER A 74 -1.66 -0.62 -12.24
CA SER A 74 -2.94 0.03 -12.13
C SER A 74 -3.99 -1.00 -11.71
N GLU A 75 -4.18 -1.15 -10.39
CA GLU A 75 -5.40 -1.78 -9.87
C GLU A 75 -6.59 -0.89 -10.24
N ALA A 76 -7.53 -1.47 -10.99
CA ALA A 76 -8.85 -0.91 -11.21
C ALA A 76 -9.65 -1.03 -9.90
N GLU A 77 -9.31 -0.19 -8.91
CA GLU A 77 -10.20 0.08 -7.78
C GLU A 77 -11.45 0.80 -8.33
N ASN A 78 -12.62 0.47 -7.78
CA ASN A 78 -13.87 1.22 -7.98
C ASN A 78 -13.70 2.66 -7.48
N ASP A 79 -13.01 3.48 -8.27
CA ASP A 79 -12.79 4.89 -8.00
C ASP A 79 -14.14 5.58 -8.17
N VAL A 80 -14.61 6.24 -7.11
CA VAL A 80 -15.78 7.12 -7.19
C VAL A 80 -15.48 8.12 -8.29
N ALA A 81 -16.23 8.13 -9.40
CA ALA A 81 -15.97 9.05 -10.50
C ALA A 81 -15.99 10.50 -10.00
N TYR A 82 -14.83 11.14 -9.93
CA TYR A 82 -14.69 12.56 -9.62
C TYR A 82 -13.98 13.25 -10.77
N GLN A 83 -14.56 14.34 -11.25
CA GLN A 83 -13.90 15.24 -12.20
C GLN A 83 -13.01 16.18 -11.40
N VAL A 84 -11.71 16.17 -11.66
CA VAL A 84 -10.81 17.22 -11.18
C VAL A 84 -11.11 18.45 -12.03
N GLY A 85 -11.87 19.40 -11.47
CA GLY A 85 -12.12 20.68 -12.13
C GLY A 85 -10.84 21.52 -12.24
N ASP A 86 -10.89 22.55 -13.09
CA ASP A 86 -9.79 23.50 -13.27
C ASP A 86 -9.30 24.04 -11.90
N PRO A 87 -7.98 24.25 -11.73
CA PRO A 87 -7.45 24.83 -10.50
C PRO A 87 -8.08 26.19 -10.28
N VAL A 88 -8.87 26.31 -9.20
CA VAL A 88 -9.51 27.57 -8.83
C VAL A 88 -8.41 28.59 -8.58
N SER A 89 -8.43 29.69 -9.34
CA SER A 89 -7.45 30.78 -9.27
C SER A 89 -7.46 31.55 -7.94
N ASP A 90 -8.36 31.18 -7.02
CA ASP A 90 -8.44 31.74 -5.70
C ASP A 90 -7.52 30.97 -4.74
N SER A 91 -6.51 31.66 -4.24
CA SER A 91 -5.43 31.16 -3.35
C SER A 91 -5.90 30.48 -2.05
N THR A 92 -7.21 30.40 -1.83
CA THR A 92 -7.92 29.90 -0.65
C THR A 92 -8.41 28.45 -0.80
N ALA A 93 -8.67 27.96 -2.01
CA ALA A 93 -9.14 26.59 -2.29
C ALA A 93 -8.01 25.73 -2.89
N ALA A 94 -7.82 24.51 -2.39
CA ALA A 94 -6.91 23.53 -2.98
C ALA A 94 -7.64 22.47 -3.80
N VAL A 95 -8.83 22.06 -3.36
CA VAL A 95 -9.70 21.12 -4.10
C VAL A 95 -11.15 21.48 -3.83
N VAL A 96 -11.98 21.43 -4.86
CA VAL A 96 -13.44 21.50 -4.75
C VAL A 96 -13.99 20.16 -5.22
N VAL A 97 -14.84 19.53 -4.41
CA VAL A 97 -15.53 18.28 -4.75
C VAL A 97 -17.02 18.57 -4.81
N SER A 98 -17.62 18.24 -5.94
CA SER A 98 -19.06 18.35 -6.16
C SER A 98 -19.64 16.98 -6.47
N SER A 99 -20.80 16.68 -5.89
CA SER A 99 -21.60 15.48 -6.17
C SER A 99 -23.09 15.82 -6.05
N GLU A 100 -23.95 14.81 -6.17
CA GLU A 100 -25.38 14.94 -5.86
C GLU A 100 -25.66 15.40 -4.41
N TYR A 101 -24.71 15.19 -3.49
CA TYR A 101 -24.80 15.62 -2.09
C TYR A 101 -24.35 17.08 -1.86
N GLY A 102 -24.11 17.84 -2.92
CA GLY A 102 -23.70 19.24 -2.89
C GLY A 102 -22.20 19.42 -3.16
N THR A 103 -21.62 20.51 -2.64
CA THR A 103 -20.21 20.86 -2.87
C THR A 103 -19.47 21.03 -1.55
N ASP A 104 -18.24 20.54 -1.48
CA ASP A 104 -17.32 20.73 -0.35
C ASP A 104 -15.95 21.18 -0.85
N THR A 105 -15.27 22.00 -0.06
CA THR A 105 -14.01 22.65 -0.46
C THR A 105 -12.90 22.36 0.55
N LEU A 106 -11.84 21.71 0.08
CA LEU A 106 -10.59 21.59 0.82
C LEU A 106 -9.81 22.89 0.64
N SER A 107 -9.73 23.70 1.69
CA SER A 107 -8.97 24.95 1.64
C SER A 107 -7.46 24.71 1.45
N ALA A 108 -6.80 25.63 0.76
CA ALA A 108 -5.35 25.61 0.55
C ALA A 108 -4.57 25.61 1.87
N GLN A 109 -5.08 26.31 2.90
CA GLN A 109 -4.49 26.29 4.23
C GLN A 109 -4.55 24.89 4.87
N ASN A 110 -5.71 24.24 4.80
CA ASN A 110 -5.90 22.90 5.37
C ASN A 110 -5.08 21.85 4.60
N TYR A 111 -5.04 21.96 3.27
CA TYR A 111 -4.21 21.12 2.41
C TYR A 111 -2.72 21.24 2.77
N ARG A 112 -2.17 22.47 2.77
CA ARG A 112 -0.76 22.72 3.15
C ARG A 112 -0.44 22.22 4.56
N ARG A 113 -1.36 22.39 5.51
CA ARG A 113 -1.19 21.88 6.88
C ARG A 113 -1.10 20.36 6.90
N GLN A 114 -1.96 19.65 6.17
CA GLN A 114 -1.94 18.19 6.10
C GLN A 114 -0.68 17.66 5.41
N MET A 115 -0.25 18.27 4.30
CA MET A 115 1.00 17.94 3.62
C MET A 115 2.21 18.12 4.53
N LYS A 116 2.27 19.23 5.28
CA LYS A 116 3.34 19.48 6.27
C LYS A 116 3.35 18.43 7.39
N MET A 117 2.19 18.00 7.87
CA MET A 117 2.10 16.97 8.90
C MET A 117 2.49 15.59 8.37
N ALA A 118 2.15 15.27 7.12
CA ALA A 118 2.58 14.03 6.46
C ALA A 118 4.10 14.00 6.22
N ALA A 119 4.70 15.14 5.88
CA ALA A 119 6.15 15.27 5.74
C ALA A 119 6.88 15.03 7.07
N ARG A 120 6.37 15.58 8.19
CA ARG A 120 6.97 15.43 9.53
C ARG A 120 6.96 14.02 10.11
N ARG A 121 6.11 13.14 9.61
CA ARG A 121 6.00 11.75 10.07
C ARG A 121 7.07 10.83 9.47
N SER A 122 7.83 11.31 8.49
CA SER A 122 8.98 10.63 7.90
C SER A 122 10.26 11.35 8.33
N SER A 123 11.23 10.62 8.88
CA SER A 123 12.56 11.17 9.21
C SER A 123 13.49 11.25 7.99
N SER A 124 13.18 10.53 6.90
CA SER A 124 13.93 10.54 5.65
C SER A 124 13.32 11.48 4.61
N GLN A 125 14.19 12.02 3.74
CA GLN A 125 13.85 12.79 2.55
C GLN A 125 12.89 11.97 1.67
N ARG A 126 11.71 12.52 1.41
CA ARG A 126 10.69 11.86 0.59
C ARG A 126 11.01 12.09 -0.88
N THR A 127 10.84 11.06 -1.70
CA THR A 127 10.91 11.22 -3.16
C THR A 127 9.69 11.98 -3.67
N ASP A 128 9.79 12.55 -4.88
CA ASP A 128 8.67 13.26 -5.50
C ASP A 128 7.45 12.35 -5.67
N ASP A 129 7.65 11.09 -6.05
CA ASP A 129 6.57 10.10 -6.18
C ASP A 129 5.85 9.86 -4.84
N GLN A 130 6.59 9.75 -3.74
CA GLN A 130 6.00 9.60 -2.40
C GLN A 130 5.20 10.83 -1.97
N MET A 131 5.58 12.02 -2.46
CA MET A 131 4.88 13.26 -2.21
C MET A 131 3.60 13.36 -3.06
N GLN A 132 3.69 13.00 -4.34
CA GLN A 132 2.53 12.92 -5.23
C GLN A 132 1.50 11.91 -4.72
N GLU A 133 1.95 10.75 -4.26
CA GLU A 133 1.04 9.72 -3.71
C GLU A 133 0.36 10.19 -2.42
N THR A 134 1.08 10.94 -1.58
CA THR A 134 0.49 11.55 -0.38
C THR A 134 -0.57 12.57 -0.76
N GLN A 135 -0.31 13.39 -1.77
CA GLN A 135 -1.28 14.33 -2.31
C GLN A 135 -2.52 13.59 -2.83
N ARG A 136 -2.34 12.57 -3.69
CA ARG A 136 -3.46 11.76 -4.20
C ARG A 136 -4.31 11.17 -3.09
N LYS A 137 -3.68 10.57 -2.08
CA LYS A 137 -4.37 10.02 -0.89
C LYS A 137 -5.18 11.06 -0.13
N LEU A 138 -4.65 12.27 0.05
CA LEU A 138 -5.38 13.35 0.71
C LEU A 138 -6.61 13.79 -0.10
N ILE A 139 -6.47 13.94 -1.41
CA ILE A 139 -7.55 14.35 -2.31
C ILE A 139 -8.64 13.27 -2.38
N ARG A 140 -8.26 12.01 -2.63
CA ARG A 140 -9.21 10.87 -2.63
C ARG A 140 -9.91 10.74 -1.27
N GLY A 141 -9.16 10.89 -0.18
CA GLY A 141 -9.72 10.86 1.17
C GLY A 141 -10.75 11.96 1.41
N PHE A 142 -10.50 13.18 0.90
CA PHE A 142 -11.45 14.29 0.98
C PHE A 142 -12.72 14.02 0.17
N ALA A 143 -12.59 13.56 -1.08
CA ALA A 143 -13.72 13.19 -1.92
C ALA A 143 -14.56 12.06 -1.32
N ARG A 144 -13.91 11.00 -0.82
CA ARG A 144 -14.57 9.89 -0.13
C ARG A 144 -15.36 10.37 1.10
N GLN A 145 -14.79 11.26 1.89
CA GLN A 145 -15.45 11.83 3.06
C GLN A 145 -16.66 12.69 2.70
N HIS A 146 -16.58 13.46 1.61
CA HIS A 146 -17.70 14.23 1.07
C HIS A 146 -18.89 13.32 0.75
N VAL A 147 -18.65 12.25 -0.02
CA VAL A 147 -19.70 11.29 -0.42
C VAL A 147 -20.28 10.56 0.78
N LEU A 148 -19.44 9.99 1.66
CA LEU A 148 -19.93 9.26 2.85
C LEU A 148 -20.76 10.12 3.79
N ARG A 149 -20.40 11.40 3.97
CA ARG A 149 -21.19 12.34 4.79
C ARG A 149 -22.51 12.69 4.11
N GLY A 150 -22.47 12.89 2.80
CA GLY A 150 -23.64 13.14 1.96
C GLY A 150 -24.65 12.00 2.07
N GLU A 151 -24.18 10.78 1.83
CA GLU A 151 -24.98 9.57 1.88
C GLU A 151 -25.56 9.31 3.26
N ALA A 152 -24.74 9.42 4.32
CA ALA A 152 -25.24 9.23 5.68
C ALA A 152 -26.35 10.23 6.04
N LYS A 153 -26.28 11.47 5.51
CA LYS A 153 -27.33 12.46 5.67
C LYS A 153 -28.56 12.15 4.83
N ALA A 154 -28.38 11.70 3.59
CA ALA A 154 -29.48 11.32 2.68
C ALA A 154 -30.30 10.16 3.26
N GLN A 155 -29.64 9.19 3.90
CA GLN A 155 -30.28 8.08 4.62
C GLN A 155 -30.82 8.45 6.01
N ASN A 156 -30.73 9.73 6.42
CA ASN A 156 -31.13 10.20 7.74
C ASN A 156 -30.50 9.41 8.90
N ILE A 157 -29.24 9.00 8.75
CA ILE A 157 -28.52 8.30 9.80
C ILE A 157 -28.25 9.28 10.93
N GLU A 158 -28.81 8.98 12.10
CA GLU A 158 -28.62 9.78 13.30
C GLU A 158 -27.33 9.40 14.03
N ALA A 159 -26.70 10.40 14.67
CA ALA A 159 -25.54 10.15 15.49
C ALA A 159 -25.95 9.70 16.90
N ASP A 160 -25.29 8.67 17.43
CA ASP A 160 -25.41 8.30 18.84
C ASP A 160 -24.84 9.43 19.72
N THR A 161 -25.74 10.24 20.29
CA THR A 161 -25.40 11.43 21.08
C THR A 161 -24.66 11.08 22.39
N ALA A 162 -24.91 9.89 22.95
CA ALA A 162 -24.20 9.40 24.12
C ALA A 162 -22.75 9.07 23.76
N GLN A 163 -22.52 8.41 22.63
CA GLN A 163 -21.16 8.15 22.12
C GLN A 163 -20.43 9.44 21.72
N VAL A 164 -21.11 10.41 21.10
CA VAL A 164 -20.53 11.74 20.81
C VAL A 164 -20.03 12.38 22.11
N SER A 165 -20.86 12.39 23.15
CA SER A 165 -20.54 12.98 24.45
C SER A 165 -19.39 12.25 25.14
N ALA A 166 -19.41 10.92 25.13
CA ALA A 166 -18.33 10.09 25.66
C ALA A 166 -16.99 10.35 24.95
N ARG A 167 -16.98 10.39 23.61
CA ARG A 167 -15.77 10.69 22.81
C ARG A 167 -15.26 12.11 23.08
N LEU A 168 -16.16 13.09 23.19
CA LEU A 168 -15.79 14.47 23.52
C LEU A 168 -15.19 14.57 24.93
N ASN A 169 -15.77 13.90 25.92
CA ASN A 169 -15.23 13.88 27.28
C ASN A 169 -13.85 13.20 27.35
N LYS A 170 -13.67 12.09 26.63
CA LYS A 170 -12.35 11.44 26.49
C LYS A 170 -11.32 12.35 25.84
N LEU A 171 -11.72 13.19 24.88
CA LEU A 171 -10.83 14.19 24.29
C LEU A 171 -10.45 15.29 25.30
N ARG A 172 -11.42 15.76 26.11
CA ARG A 172 -11.19 16.77 27.16
C ARG A 172 -10.19 16.32 28.21
N GLN A 173 -10.23 15.04 28.59
CA GLN A 173 -9.31 14.43 29.57
C GLN A 173 -7.83 14.45 29.14
N ARG A 174 -7.52 14.67 27.86
CA ARG A 174 -6.13 14.83 27.39
C ARG A 174 -5.49 16.16 27.79
N TYR A 175 -6.29 17.09 28.31
CA TYR A 175 -5.87 18.42 28.69
C TYR A 175 -5.99 18.59 30.20
N LYS A 176 -5.09 19.39 30.78
CA LYS A 176 -5.04 19.64 32.23
C LYS A 176 -6.26 20.39 32.74
N SER A 177 -6.94 21.16 31.87
CA SER A 177 -8.14 21.92 32.22
C SER A 177 -9.01 22.23 31.01
N GLU A 178 -10.26 22.58 31.27
CA GLU A 178 -11.21 23.04 30.23
C GLU A 178 -10.69 24.29 29.52
N LYS A 179 -10.04 25.20 30.26
CA LYS A 179 -9.42 26.40 29.69
C LYS A 179 -8.31 26.02 28.69
N GLN A 180 -7.47 25.05 29.02
CA GLN A 180 -6.43 24.58 28.11
C GLN A 180 -7.02 23.90 26.88
N PHE A 181 -8.07 23.08 27.05
CA PHE A 181 -8.77 22.44 25.94
C PHE A 181 -9.34 23.47 24.95
N ARG A 182 -10.10 24.46 25.45
CA ARG A 182 -10.68 25.52 24.61
C ARG A 182 -9.62 26.38 23.94
N ALA A 183 -8.54 26.71 24.65
CA ALA A 183 -7.41 27.46 24.06
C ALA A 183 -6.75 26.67 22.92
N GLN A 184 -6.61 25.35 23.07
CA GLN A 184 -6.06 24.51 22.00
C GLN A 184 -7.00 24.42 20.79
N LEU A 185 -8.31 24.31 21.00
CA LEU A 185 -9.28 24.34 19.90
C LEU A 185 -9.24 25.68 19.16
N ALA A 186 -9.23 26.79 19.88
CA ALA A 186 -9.17 28.13 19.30
C ALA A 186 -7.92 28.36 18.44
N ARG A 187 -6.74 27.83 18.86
CA ARG A 187 -5.51 27.86 18.05
C ARG A 187 -5.64 27.16 16.70
N ASN A 188 -6.60 26.24 16.57
CA ASN A 188 -6.87 25.50 15.34
C ASN A 188 -8.17 26.00 14.66
N ASN A 189 -8.69 27.16 15.06
CA ASN A 189 -9.96 27.73 14.58
C ASN A 189 -11.16 26.80 14.79
N LEU A 190 -11.18 26.05 15.90
CA LEU A 190 -12.25 25.13 16.27
C LEU A 190 -12.98 25.60 17.52
N THR A 191 -14.26 25.28 17.59
CA THR A 191 -15.11 25.40 18.79
C THR A 191 -15.46 24.02 19.35
N VAL A 192 -15.91 23.94 20.60
CA VAL A 192 -16.39 22.68 21.18
C VAL A 192 -17.56 22.11 20.36
N ASP A 193 -18.45 22.97 19.87
CA ASP A 193 -19.59 22.55 19.05
C ASP A 193 -19.16 22.04 17.67
N SER A 194 -18.16 22.66 17.04
CA SER A 194 -17.58 22.14 15.79
C SER A 194 -16.97 20.75 16.00
N VAL A 195 -16.29 20.52 17.14
CA VAL A 195 -15.75 19.20 17.49
C VAL A 195 -16.86 18.20 17.74
N ARG A 196 -17.94 18.61 18.42
CA ARG A 196 -19.13 17.78 18.60
C ARG A 196 -19.74 17.37 17.25
N SER A 197 -19.90 18.32 16.33
CA SER A 197 -20.41 18.06 14.98
C SER A 197 -19.51 17.08 14.21
N MET A 198 -18.19 17.30 14.22
CA MET A 198 -17.23 16.39 13.57
C MET A 198 -17.26 14.98 14.16
N LEU A 199 -17.47 14.84 15.47
CA LEU A 199 -17.63 13.53 16.11
C LEU A 199 -18.95 12.85 15.72
N ALA A 200 -20.03 13.62 15.64
CA ALA A 200 -21.33 13.13 15.18
C ALA A 200 -21.26 12.65 13.73
N ASP A 201 -20.68 13.43 12.83
CA ASP A 201 -20.53 13.06 11.42
C ASP A 201 -19.69 11.80 11.25
N ARG A 202 -18.59 11.66 12.00
CA ARG A 202 -17.80 10.42 11.99
C ARG A 202 -18.61 9.21 12.46
N LEU A 203 -19.46 9.38 13.47
CA LEU A 203 -20.30 8.28 13.96
C LEU A 203 -21.37 7.89 12.94
N ARG A 204 -22.00 8.86 12.27
CA ARG A 204 -22.95 8.58 11.18
C ARG A 204 -22.29 7.80 10.04
N GLN A 205 -21.10 8.22 9.61
CA GLN A 205 -20.35 7.51 8.58
C GLN A 205 -19.96 6.10 9.02
N GLN A 206 -19.61 5.91 10.29
CA GLN A 206 -19.31 4.59 10.84
C GLN A 206 -20.54 3.68 10.81
N THR A 207 -21.71 4.19 11.19
CA THR A 207 -22.98 3.47 11.10
C THR A 207 -23.34 3.14 9.65
N LEU A 208 -23.17 4.10 8.72
CA LEU A 208 -23.39 3.86 7.29
C LEU A 208 -22.51 2.70 6.79
N GLN A 209 -21.21 2.74 7.08
CA GLN A 209 -20.29 1.68 6.64
C GLN A 209 -20.64 0.33 7.24
N GLN A 210 -21.09 0.31 8.50
CA GLN A 210 -21.55 -0.93 9.13
C GLN A 210 -22.80 -1.47 8.44
N GLN A 211 -23.79 -0.62 8.15
CA GLN A 211 -24.99 -1.02 7.41
C GLN A 211 -24.64 -1.50 5.98
N MET A 212 -23.70 -0.84 5.31
CA MET A 212 -23.21 -1.28 4.01
C MET A 212 -22.55 -2.66 4.10
N ALA A 213 -21.76 -2.92 5.15
CA ALA A 213 -21.10 -4.20 5.36
C ALA A 213 -22.10 -5.32 5.73
N GLU A 214 -23.11 -5.03 6.56
CA GLU A 214 -24.17 -5.97 6.93
C GLU A 214 -25.06 -6.35 5.74
N ASN A 215 -25.21 -5.44 4.78
CA ASN A 215 -25.98 -5.65 3.55
C ASN A 215 -25.12 -6.18 2.39
N TYR A 216 -23.84 -6.47 2.61
CA TYR A 216 -22.93 -6.99 1.59
C TYR A 216 -22.90 -8.52 1.66
N ASP A 217 -22.91 -9.18 0.51
CA ASP A 217 -22.82 -10.65 0.43
C ASP A 217 -21.48 -11.13 1.00
N GLU A 218 -21.51 -12.17 1.84
CA GLU A 218 -20.26 -12.81 2.28
C GLU A 218 -19.47 -13.31 1.06
N PRO A 219 -18.13 -13.15 1.06
CA PRO A 219 -17.30 -13.68 -0.01
C PRO A 219 -17.54 -15.19 -0.16
N SER A 220 -17.74 -15.63 -1.39
CA SER A 220 -17.88 -17.04 -1.71
C SER A 220 -16.61 -17.82 -1.38
N ALA A 221 -16.74 -19.13 -1.16
CA ALA A 221 -15.57 -19.99 -0.93
C ALA A 221 -14.54 -19.89 -2.06
N GLY A 222 -14.98 -19.68 -3.31
CA GLY A 222 -14.09 -19.47 -4.46
C GLY A 222 -13.31 -18.14 -4.37
N GLU A 223 -13.97 -17.05 -4.00
CA GLU A 223 -13.30 -15.75 -3.80
C GLU A 223 -12.30 -15.79 -2.65
N VAL A 224 -12.64 -16.49 -1.56
CA VAL A 224 -11.71 -16.70 -0.44
C VAL A 224 -10.50 -17.53 -0.87
N GLU A 225 -10.70 -18.59 -1.65
CA GLU A 225 -9.61 -19.43 -2.14
C GLU A 225 -8.69 -18.64 -3.09
N SER A 226 -9.25 -17.98 -4.11
CA SER A 226 -8.47 -17.15 -5.04
C SER A 226 -7.68 -16.06 -4.30
N TYR A 227 -8.31 -15.37 -3.34
CA TYR A 227 -7.59 -14.41 -2.50
C TYR A 227 -6.46 -15.06 -1.71
N SER A 228 -6.68 -16.27 -1.16
CA SER A 228 -5.66 -17.01 -0.41
C SER A 228 -4.48 -17.42 -1.30
N GLU A 229 -4.75 -17.84 -2.53
CA GLU A 229 -3.75 -18.24 -3.52
C GLU A 229 -2.94 -17.02 -4.00
N GLU A 230 -3.61 -15.94 -4.39
CA GLU A 230 -2.98 -14.68 -4.83
C GLU A 230 -2.14 -14.06 -3.71
N ASN A 231 -2.63 -14.10 -2.48
CA ASN A 231 -1.95 -13.55 -1.31
C ASN A 231 -1.17 -14.61 -0.54
N ARG A 232 -0.88 -15.76 -1.16
CA ARG A 232 -0.12 -16.84 -0.54
C ARG A 232 1.27 -16.33 -0.19
N ARG A 233 1.62 -16.42 1.10
CA ARG A 233 2.94 -16.02 1.60
C ARG A 233 3.83 -17.23 1.83
N ILE A 234 5.07 -17.15 1.35
CA ILE A 234 6.10 -18.14 1.65
C ILE A 234 7.25 -17.50 2.41
N ARG A 235 7.99 -18.30 3.18
CA ARG A 235 9.25 -17.88 3.80
C ARG A 235 10.40 -18.60 3.11
N ALA A 236 11.42 -17.85 2.70
CA ALA A 236 12.60 -18.41 2.07
C ALA A 236 13.90 -17.85 2.63
N GLN A 237 14.96 -18.63 2.50
CA GLN A 237 16.36 -18.19 2.64
C GLN A 237 16.99 -18.09 1.26
N HIS A 238 17.83 -17.08 1.05
CA HIS A 238 18.55 -16.92 -0.21
C HIS A 238 20.07 -16.74 -0.03
N ILE A 239 20.80 -17.21 -1.04
CA ILE A 239 22.22 -16.87 -1.27
C ILE A 239 22.30 -16.11 -2.58
N LEU A 240 22.84 -14.89 -2.54
CA LEU A 240 23.03 -14.04 -3.72
C LEU A 240 24.50 -13.99 -4.07
N LEU A 241 24.85 -14.41 -5.27
CA LEU A 241 26.15 -14.12 -5.88
C LEU A 241 25.97 -13.00 -6.90
N LYS A 242 26.67 -11.88 -6.69
CA LYS A 242 26.58 -10.71 -7.59
C LYS A 242 27.60 -10.86 -8.70
N VAL A 243 27.15 -10.54 -9.92
CA VAL A 243 28.00 -10.40 -11.10
C VAL A 243 27.77 -9.01 -11.68
N GLY A 244 28.84 -8.34 -12.11
CA GLY A 244 28.73 -7.02 -12.71
C GLY A 244 27.93 -7.05 -14.03
N GLU A 245 27.21 -5.96 -14.34
CA GLU A 245 26.41 -5.83 -15.56
C GLU A 245 27.20 -6.06 -16.86
N ASN A 246 28.49 -5.69 -16.85
CA ASN A 246 29.41 -5.86 -17.98
C ASN A 246 30.55 -6.84 -17.64
N ALA A 247 30.32 -7.77 -16.72
CA ALA A 247 31.33 -8.75 -16.35
C ALA A 247 31.69 -9.62 -17.57
N PRO A 248 32.98 -10.00 -17.72
CA PRO A 248 33.37 -10.92 -18.77
C PRO A 248 32.68 -12.28 -18.57
N GLN A 249 32.41 -13.00 -19.66
CA GLN A 249 31.74 -14.30 -19.61
C GLN A 249 32.40 -15.29 -18.63
N THR A 250 33.73 -15.24 -18.50
CA THR A 250 34.49 -16.05 -17.55
C THR A 250 34.11 -15.80 -16.09
N GLU A 251 33.73 -14.58 -15.72
CA GLU A 251 33.26 -14.25 -14.36
C GLU A 251 31.82 -14.73 -14.15
N VAL A 252 30.96 -14.59 -15.16
CA VAL A 252 29.60 -15.13 -15.15
C VAL A 252 29.62 -16.66 -14.97
N ASP A 253 30.48 -17.35 -15.71
CA ASP A 253 30.61 -18.81 -15.65
C ASP A 253 31.17 -19.26 -14.31
N SER A 254 32.18 -18.56 -13.77
CA SER A 254 32.71 -18.85 -12.44
C SER A 254 31.67 -18.63 -11.33
N ALA A 255 30.83 -17.60 -11.44
CA ALA A 255 29.74 -17.36 -10.49
C ALA A 255 28.65 -18.44 -10.59
N ARG A 256 28.38 -18.97 -11.80
CA ARG A 256 27.45 -20.08 -12.01
C ARG A 256 27.99 -21.37 -11.39
N GLU A 257 29.24 -21.73 -11.66
CA GLU A 257 29.88 -22.91 -11.05
C GLU A 257 29.89 -22.82 -9.52
N ALA A 258 30.16 -21.63 -8.96
CA ALA A 258 30.08 -21.41 -7.52
C ALA A 258 28.65 -21.55 -6.97
N ALA A 259 27.63 -21.10 -7.71
CA ALA A 259 26.24 -21.28 -7.33
C ALA A 259 25.83 -22.76 -7.34
N GLU A 260 26.22 -23.51 -8.37
CA GLU A 260 25.97 -24.95 -8.48
C GLU A 260 26.60 -25.72 -7.31
N ALA A 261 27.86 -25.44 -6.98
CA ALA A 261 28.53 -26.05 -5.84
C ALA A 261 27.85 -25.73 -4.49
N LEU A 262 27.26 -24.53 -4.35
CA LEU A 262 26.49 -24.15 -3.17
C LEU A 262 25.13 -24.85 -3.11
N VAL A 263 24.48 -25.09 -4.26
CA VAL A 263 23.24 -25.90 -4.34
C VAL A 263 23.53 -27.33 -3.89
N ASP A 264 24.58 -27.95 -4.43
CA ASP A 264 25.00 -29.31 -4.03
C ASP A 264 25.30 -29.39 -2.54
N SER A 265 26.03 -28.40 -2.01
CA SER A 265 26.34 -28.32 -0.57
C SER A 265 25.07 -28.15 0.27
N ALA A 266 24.11 -27.34 -0.19
CA ALA A 266 22.86 -27.06 0.52
C ALA A 266 21.92 -28.27 0.59
N GLN A 267 22.10 -29.27 -0.28
CA GLN A 267 21.34 -30.52 -0.28
C GLN A 267 21.94 -31.58 0.66
N MET A 268 23.17 -31.37 1.15
CA MET A 268 23.80 -32.29 2.10
C MET A 268 23.14 -32.20 3.48
N ALA A 269 22.86 -33.34 4.11
CA ALA A 269 22.11 -33.42 5.37
C ALA A 269 22.75 -32.67 6.55
N ASP A 270 24.08 -32.58 6.58
CA ASP A 270 24.84 -31.96 7.68
C ASP A 270 25.21 -30.48 7.42
N VAL A 271 24.67 -29.88 6.37
CA VAL A 271 25.00 -28.50 5.97
C VAL A 271 23.82 -27.56 6.19
N GLU A 272 24.00 -26.62 7.12
CA GLU A 272 23.01 -25.58 7.39
C GLU A 272 23.06 -24.48 6.33
N PHE A 273 21.94 -24.27 5.62
CA PHE A 273 21.83 -23.22 4.59
C PHE A 273 22.13 -21.82 5.14
N ALA A 274 21.79 -21.57 6.41
CA ALA A 274 22.09 -20.31 7.08
C ALA A 274 23.60 -20.05 7.19
N GLU A 275 24.41 -21.09 7.39
CA GLU A 275 25.87 -20.98 7.43
C GLU A 275 26.44 -20.69 6.05
N LEU A 276 25.96 -21.39 5.01
CA LEU A 276 26.33 -21.10 3.63
C LEU A 276 26.00 -19.66 3.26
N ALA A 277 24.80 -19.19 3.60
CA ALA A 277 24.37 -17.82 3.34
C ALA A 277 25.22 -16.78 4.07
N ARG A 278 25.59 -17.01 5.34
CA ARG A 278 26.48 -16.10 6.08
C ARG A 278 27.87 -16.00 5.46
N ARG A 279 28.38 -17.10 4.90
CA ARG A 279 29.74 -17.17 4.33
C ARG A 279 29.82 -16.67 2.91
N HIS A 280 28.82 -16.98 2.08
CA HIS A 280 28.91 -16.82 0.63
C HIS A 280 27.94 -15.79 0.05
N SER A 281 26.84 -15.45 0.75
CA SER A 281 25.86 -14.50 0.21
C SER A 281 26.39 -13.06 0.24
N GLN A 282 26.24 -12.38 -0.88
CA GLN A 282 26.55 -10.97 -1.07
C GLN A 282 25.29 -10.07 -0.95
N GLY A 283 24.17 -10.67 -0.53
CA GLY A 283 22.89 -10.01 -0.32
C GLY A 283 22.72 -9.42 1.09
N PRO A 284 21.72 -8.54 1.29
CA PRO A 284 21.50 -7.85 2.57
C PRO A 284 21.06 -8.78 3.71
N SER A 285 20.50 -9.96 3.40
CA SER A 285 20.10 -10.96 4.41
C SER A 285 21.23 -11.93 4.81
N ALA A 286 22.44 -11.82 4.22
CA ALA A 286 23.56 -12.74 4.47
C ALA A 286 23.86 -12.94 5.96
N GLN A 287 23.98 -11.85 6.73
CA GLN A 287 24.24 -11.90 8.17
C GLN A 287 23.13 -12.60 8.97
N LYS A 288 21.89 -12.59 8.45
CA LYS A 288 20.72 -13.28 9.02
C LYS A 288 20.56 -14.71 8.46
N GLY A 289 21.62 -15.28 7.88
CA GLY A 289 21.56 -16.61 7.28
C GLY A 289 20.66 -16.68 6.06
N GLY A 290 20.60 -15.60 5.28
CA GLY A 290 19.83 -15.53 4.04
C GLY A 290 18.32 -15.33 4.22
N ASP A 291 17.79 -15.33 5.44
CA ASP A 291 16.35 -15.29 5.72
C ASP A 291 15.67 -14.00 5.21
N LEU A 292 14.66 -14.18 4.37
CA LEU A 292 13.83 -13.12 3.79
C LEU A 292 12.53 -12.88 4.57
N GLY A 293 12.20 -13.73 5.55
CA GLY A 293 10.89 -13.70 6.20
C GLY A 293 9.75 -14.08 5.23
N PHE A 294 8.51 -13.79 5.62
CA PHE A 294 7.34 -14.10 4.80
C PHE A 294 7.05 -13.02 3.77
N PHE A 295 7.06 -13.39 2.49
CA PHE A 295 6.78 -12.50 1.37
C PHE A 295 5.67 -13.07 0.48
N THR A 296 5.00 -12.18 -0.24
CA THR A 296 4.10 -12.46 -1.37
C THR A 296 4.89 -12.38 -2.68
N ARG A 297 4.36 -12.95 -3.78
CA ARG A 297 5.06 -13.04 -5.08
C ARG A 297 5.52 -11.67 -5.58
N ASP A 298 4.68 -10.64 -5.45
CA ASP A 298 4.90 -9.25 -5.86
C ASP A 298 6.01 -8.51 -5.11
N LYS A 299 6.55 -9.09 -4.02
CA LYS A 299 7.61 -8.46 -3.21
C LYS A 299 9.02 -8.87 -3.64
N MET A 300 9.15 -9.78 -4.60
CA MET A 300 10.42 -10.27 -5.12
C MET A 300 10.49 -10.10 -6.63
N VAL A 301 11.69 -10.17 -7.20
CA VAL A 301 11.87 -10.25 -8.66
C VAL A 301 11.25 -11.53 -9.19
N ASP A 302 10.64 -11.48 -10.37
CA ASP A 302 9.80 -12.55 -10.91
C ASP A 302 10.53 -13.89 -10.97
N GLU A 303 11.79 -13.91 -11.41
CA GLU A 303 12.57 -15.14 -11.56
C GLU A 303 12.80 -15.84 -10.21
N PHE A 304 13.08 -15.06 -9.16
CA PHE A 304 13.23 -15.60 -7.81
C PHE A 304 11.88 -16.07 -7.25
N ALA A 305 10.83 -15.28 -7.46
CA ALA A 305 9.51 -15.59 -6.97
C ALA A 305 8.99 -16.90 -7.60
N GLU A 306 9.18 -17.10 -8.91
CA GLU A 306 8.84 -18.34 -9.60
C GLU A 306 9.55 -19.55 -9.02
N ALA A 307 10.88 -19.48 -8.89
CA ALA A 307 11.67 -20.58 -8.32
C ALA A 307 11.23 -20.89 -6.87
N ALA A 308 11.07 -19.89 -6.02
CA ALA A 308 10.71 -20.09 -4.61
C ALA A 308 9.28 -20.62 -4.43
N TYR A 309 8.34 -20.21 -5.28
CA TYR A 309 6.95 -20.67 -5.23
C TYR A 309 6.76 -22.06 -5.84
N ALA A 310 7.62 -22.47 -6.80
CA ALA A 310 7.62 -23.78 -7.43
C ALA A 310 8.10 -24.92 -6.51
N LEU A 311 8.87 -24.60 -5.46
CA LEU A 311 9.25 -25.58 -4.45
C LEU A 311 8.01 -26.20 -3.80
N SER A 312 8.10 -27.47 -3.41
CA SER A 312 6.94 -28.19 -2.86
C SER A 312 7.00 -28.21 -1.34
N ASP A 313 8.13 -28.64 -0.79
CA ASP A 313 8.30 -28.91 0.62
C ASP A 313 9.20 -27.87 1.32
N SER A 314 9.10 -27.80 2.65
CA SER A 314 10.03 -26.99 3.43
C SER A 314 11.42 -27.60 3.40
N GLY A 315 12.43 -26.75 3.21
CA GLY A 315 13.81 -27.18 3.13
C GLY A 315 14.27 -27.58 1.73
N ASP A 316 13.36 -27.63 0.74
CA ASP A 316 13.73 -27.77 -0.66
C ASP A 316 14.68 -26.64 -1.09
N VAL A 317 15.63 -27.00 -1.94
CA VAL A 317 16.62 -26.07 -2.52
C VAL A 317 16.29 -25.90 -4.00
N ALA A 318 15.96 -24.69 -4.42
CA ALA A 318 15.82 -24.37 -5.85
C ALA A 318 17.20 -24.39 -6.52
N SER A 319 17.30 -25.11 -7.64
CA SER A 319 18.44 -25.17 -8.55
C SER A 319 18.37 -24.09 -9.61
#